data_AF-A0A397T720-F1
#
_entry.id   AF-A0A397T720-F1
#
_cell.length_a   1.000
_cell.length_b   1.000
_cell.length_c   1.000
_cell.angle_alpha   90.00
_cell.angle_beta   90.00
_cell.angle_gamma   90.00
#
_symmetry.space_group_name_H-M   'P 1'
#
loop_
_entity.id
_entity.type
_entity.pdbx_description
1 polymer ?
#
loop_
_entity_poly.entity_id
_entity_poly.type
_entity_poly.pdbx_seq_one_letter_code
_entity_poly.pdbx_strand_id
1 'polypeptide(L)'
;MNHLEYNGCYNILNVLDDIPEFLYATNQVNKTYADERLIPIGKWGGELGKLALELFIIIFRKLIPSNRIGISEEEHKMMIIQYEKEVEYYRSYFISLRIFCQKA
;
A
#
# COMPACT_ATOMS: atom_id res chain seq x y z
N MET A 1 2.46 -28.55 -4.59
CA MET A 1 2.11 -27.12 -4.63
C MET A 1 1.21 -26.87 -3.43
N ASN A 2 1.62 -26.00 -2.50
CA ASN A 2 0.84 -25.74 -1.29
C ASN A 2 -0.36 -24.78 -1.60
N HIS A 3 -1.33 -24.69 -0.69
CA HIS A 3 -2.54 -23.87 -0.87
C HIS A 3 -2.25 -22.37 -1.10
N LEU A 4 -1.17 -21.83 -0.52
CA LEU A 4 -0.81 -20.42 -0.67
C LEU A 4 -0.14 -20.15 -2.03
N GLU A 5 0.73 -21.05 -2.49
CA GLU A 5 1.33 -20.99 -3.83
C GLU A 5 0.26 -21.07 -4.93
N TYR A 6 -0.75 -21.92 -4.74
CA TYR A 6 -1.90 -22.00 -5.66
C TYR A 6 -2.69 -20.67 -5.75
N ASN A 7 -2.71 -19.89 -4.67
CA ASN A 7 -3.41 -18.60 -4.61
C ASN A 7 -2.53 -17.40 -5.01
N GLY A 8 -1.36 -17.65 -5.61
CA GLY A 8 -0.45 -16.61 -6.09
C GLY A 8 0.44 -15.99 -5.01
N CYS A 9 0.51 -16.59 -3.81
CA CYS A 9 1.48 -16.16 -2.81
C CYS A 9 2.87 -16.72 -3.14
N TYR A 10 3.90 -15.90 -3.04
CA TYR A 10 5.28 -16.30 -3.33
C TYR A 10 6.16 -16.24 -2.08
N ASN A 11 7.30 -16.93 -2.14
CA ASN A 11 8.29 -16.91 -1.07
C ASN A 11 8.99 -15.54 -1.06
N ILE A 12 9.05 -14.93 0.12
CA ILE A 12 9.19 -13.50 0.34
C ILE A 12 10.57 -12.90 0.02
N LEU A 13 11.52 -13.71 -0.45
CA LEU A 13 12.97 -13.45 -0.41
C LEU A 13 13.47 -12.09 -0.96
N ASN A 14 12.65 -11.26 -1.63
CA ASN A 14 13.07 -10.02 -2.30
C ASN A 14 12.13 -8.79 -2.13
N VAL A 15 11.16 -8.77 -1.22
CA VAL A 15 10.28 -7.59 -1.02
C VAL A 15 10.35 -7.09 0.42
N LEU A 16 10.93 -5.89 0.60
CA LEU A 16 11.07 -5.17 1.87
C LEU A 16 11.79 -6.00 2.94
N ASP A 17 13.12 -6.05 2.85
CA ASP A 17 14.00 -6.91 3.67
C ASP A 17 13.75 -6.80 5.19
N ASP A 18 13.30 -5.65 5.67
CA ASP A 18 13.13 -5.37 7.11
C ASP A 18 12.06 -6.24 7.79
N ILE A 19 10.91 -6.50 7.12
CA ILE A 19 9.80 -7.23 7.77
C ILE A 19 10.12 -8.74 7.88
N PRO A 20 10.56 -9.42 6.80
CA PRO A 20 11.00 -10.80 6.86
C PRO A 20 12.17 -10.97 7.83
N GLU A 21 13.16 -10.08 7.78
CA GLU A 21 14.31 -10.11 8.70
C GLU A 21 13.86 -10.03 10.16
N PHE A 22 12.98 -9.07 10.49
CA PHE A 22 12.40 -8.97 11.83
C PHE A 22 11.69 -10.25 12.26
N LEU A 23 10.85 -10.83 11.38
CA LEU A 23 10.10 -12.05 11.69
C LEU A 23 11.02 -13.24 11.94
N TYR A 24 12.07 -13.42 11.14
CA TYR A 24 13.06 -14.48 11.33
C TYR A 24 13.88 -14.28 12.60
N ALA A 25 14.25 -13.04 12.93
CA ALA A 25 15.00 -12.73 14.15
C ALA A 25 14.27 -13.13 15.44
N THR A 26 12.93 -13.25 15.41
CA THR A 26 12.17 -13.69 16.58
C THR A 26 12.33 -15.17 16.92
N ASN A 27 12.80 -16.02 15.99
CA ASN A 27 12.77 -17.49 16.10
C ASN A 27 11.37 -18.08 16.40
N GLN A 28 10.29 -17.33 16.16
CA GLN A 28 8.90 -17.80 16.39
C GLN A 28 8.19 -18.22 15.11
N VAL A 29 8.83 -18.05 13.95
CA VAL A 29 8.24 -18.26 12.63
C VAL A 29 9.11 -19.20 11.82
N ASN A 30 8.54 -20.32 11.37
CA ASN A 30 9.25 -21.29 10.54
C ASN A 30 9.14 -20.99 9.05
N LYS A 31 8.04 -20.34 8.62
CA LYS A 31 7.79 -20.01 7.20
C LYS A 31 7.05 -18.69 7.05
N THR A 32 7.37 -17.96 5.99
CA THR A 32 6.71 -16.72 5.59
C THR A 32 6.31 -16.78 4.13
N TYR A 33 5.15 -16.23 3.79
CA TYR A 33 4.64 -16.08 2.43
C TYR A 33 4.17 -14.65 2.21
N ALA A 34 4.34 -14.10 1.01
CA ALA A 34 3.75 -12.81 0.61
C ALA A 34 2.71 -12.97 -0.48
N ASP A 35 1.72 -12.10 -0.44
CA ASP A 35 0.87 -11.74 -1.57
C ASP A 35 1.01 -10.23 -1.78
N GLU A 36 1.78 -9.85 -2.81
CA GLU A 36 1.88 -8.47 -3.27
C GLU A 36 0.95 -8.24 -4.46
N ARG A 37 0.17 -7.17 -4.39
CA ARG A 37 -0.73 -6.78 -5.48
C ARG A 37 -0.57 -5.31 -5.80
N LEU A 38 -0.49 -5.03 -7.10
CA LEU A 38 -0.57 -3.69 -7.64
C LEU A 38 -2.03 -3.37 -7.96
N ILE A 39 -2.57 -2.36 -7.27
CA ILE A 39 -3.95 -1.93 -7.41
C ILE A 39 -3.94 -0.58 -8.14
N PRO A 40 -4.48 -0.48 -9.36
CA PRO A 40 -4.47 0.77 -10.11
C PRO A 40 -5.35 1.82 -9.41
N ILE A 41 -4.90 3.07 -9.37
CA ILE A 41 -5.63 4.17 -8.71
C ILE A 41 -5.81 5.37 -9.63
N GLY A 42 -6.95 6.04 -9.52
CA GLY A 42 -7.36 7.08 -10.46
C GLY A 42 -8.23 6.56 -11.60
N LYS A 43 -8.66 7.48 -12.46
CA LYS A 43 -9.66 7.26 -13.53
C LYS A 43 -9.19 6.20 -14.53
N TRP A 44 -7.89 6.15 -14.80
CA TRP A 44 -7.31 5.16 -15.71
C TRP A 44 -7.41 3.72 -15.15
N GLY A 45 -7.59 3.56 -13.83
CA GLY A 45 -7.83 2.27 -13.15
C GLY A 45 -9.30 1.81 -13.16
N GLY A 46 -10.18 2.48 -13.92
CA GLY A 46 -11.61 2.21 -13.95
C GLY A 46 -12.34 2.67 -12.69
N GLU A 47 -13.58 2.21 -12.50
CA GLU A 47 -14.44 2.68 -11.40
C GLU A 47 -13.86 2.38 -10.01
N LEU A 48 -13.21 1.23 -9.83
CA LEU A 48 -12.56 0.88 -8.56
C LEU A 48 -11.34 1.77 -8.29
N GLY A 49 -10.52 2.04 -9.31
CA GLY A 49 -9.36 2.92 -9.17
C GLY A 49 -9.77 4.36 -8.85
N LYS A 50 -10.85 4.85 -9.49
CA LYS A 50 -11.44 6.15 -9.19
C LYS A 50 -11.96 6.23 -7.75
N LEU A 51 -12.73 5.23 -7.31
CA LEU A 51 -13.24 5.17 -5.94
C LEU A 51 -12.10 5.13 -4.91
N ALA A 52 -11.02 4.39 -5.20
CA ALA A 52 -9.84 4.35 -4.34
C ALA A 52 -9.19 5.74 -4.22
N LEU A 53 -9.00 6.46 -5.33
CA LEU A 53 -8.45 7.81 -5.30
C LEU A 53 -9.32 8.77 -4.47
N GLU A 54 -10.64 8.74 -4.67
CA GLU A 54 -11.59 9.55 -3.91
C GLU A 54 -11.54 9.25 -2.40
N LEU A 55 -11.47 7.98 -2.02
CA LEU A 55 -11.34 7.55 -0.63
C LEU A 55 -10.06 8.11 0.03
N PHE A 56 -8.93 8.02 -0.66
CA PHE A 56 -7.66 8.53 -0.12
C PHE A 56 -7.63 10.05 -0.03
N ILE A 57 -8.23 10.76 -0.99
CA ILE A 57 -8.41 12.22 -0.89
C ILE A 57 -9.25 12.59 0.34
N ILE A 58 -10.32 11.84 0.63
CA ILE A 58 -11.13 12.04 1.85
C ILE A 58 -10.29 11.79 3.11
N ILE A 59 -9.47 10.73 3.13
CA ILE A 59 -8.57 10.41 4.25
C ILE A 59 -7.58 11.55 4.46
N PHE A 60 -6.91 12.04 3.42
CA PHE A 60 -5.96 13.15 3.55
C PHE A 60 -6.64 14.41 4.07
N ARG A 61 -7.82 14.74 3.54
CA ARG A 61 -8.58 15.92 4.00
C ARG A 61 -9.02 15.83 5.48
N LYS A 62 -9.45 14.65 5.95
CA LYS A 62 -10.11 14.50 7.26
C LYS A 62 -9.23 13.92 8.36
N LEU A 63 -8.37 12.96 8.03
CA LEU A 63 -7.58 12.20 8.99
C LEU A 63 -6.14 12.69 9.11
N ILE A 64 -5.63 13.37 8.07
CA ILE A 64 -4.31 14.00 8.05
C ILE A 64 -4.45 15.52 7.91
N PRO A 65 -5.04 16.22 8.90
CA PRO A 65 -5.18 17.67 8.84
C PRO A 65 -3.81 18.36 8.80
N SER A 66 -3.78 19.53 8.18
CA SER A 66 -2.55 20.31 7.93
C SER A 66 -1.74 20.58 9.20
N ASN A 67 -2.40 20.78 10.34
CA ASN A 67 -1.75 20.99 11.64
C ASN A 67 -0.99 19.76 12.18
N ARG A 68 -1.36 18.54 11.78
CA ARG A 68 -0.66 17.31 12.20
C ARG A 68 0.65 17.10 11.45
N ILE A 69 0.76 17.68 10.26
CA ILE A 69 1.93 17.56 9.38
C ILE A 69 2.71 18.87 9.26
N GLY A 70 2.35 19.89 10.05
CA GLY A 70 3.11 21.13 10.19
C GLY A 70 3.06 22.08 8.99
N ILE A 71 1.98 22.04 8.19
CA ILE A 71 1.81 22.91 7.02
C ILE A 71 0.55 23.78 7.15
N SER A 72 0.45 24.83 6.33
CA SER A 72 -0.76 25.64 6.25
C SER A 72 -1.90 24.88 5.58
N GLU A 73 -3.13 25.34 5.81
CA GLU A 73 -4.31 24.75 5.15
C GLU A 73 -4.26 24.90 3.63
N GLU A 74 -3.70 26.01 3.14
CA GLU A 74 -3.58 26.26 1.70
C GLU A 74 -2.55 25.34 1.05
N GLU A 75 -1.38 25.18 1.67
CA GLU A 75 -0.37 24.20 1.22
C GLU A 75 -0.96 22.79 1.18
N HIS A 76 -1.73 22.42 2.21
CA HIS A 76 -2.37 21.11 2.26
C HIS A 76 -3.38 20.91 1.12
N LYS A 77 -4.20 21.91 0.81
CA LYS A 77 -5.13 21.87 -0.34
C LYS A 77 -4.36 21.70 -1.65
N MET A 78 -3.29 22.47 -1.83
CA MET A 78 -2.47 22.41 -3.04
C MET A 78 -1.77 21.05 -3.18
N MET A 79 -1.27 20.47 -2.09
CA MET A 79 -0.69 19.12 -2.09
C MET A 79 -1.70 18.05 -2.50
N ILE A 80 -2.94 18.13 -2.02
CA ILE A 80 -3.99 17.16 -2.40
C ILE A 80 -4.34 17.29 -3.89
N ILE A 81 -4.46 18.51 -4.40
CA ILE A 81 -4.72 18.75 -5.83
C ILE A 81 -3.56 18.22 -6.68
N GLN A 82 -2.33 18.43 -6.24
CA GLN A 82 -1.14 17.94 -6.92
C GLN A 82 -1.08 16.41 -6.90
N TYR A 83 -1.35 15.79 -5.76
CA TYR A 83 -1.44 14.33 -5.62
C TYR A 83 -2.43 13.72 -6.61
N GLU A 84 -3.64 14.29 -6.74
CA GLU A 84 -4.65 13.81 -7.70
C GLU A 84 -4.11 13.84 -9.14
N LYS A 85 -3.42 14.92 -9.52
CA LYS A 85 -2.81 15.06 -10.87
C LYS A 85 -1.69 14.04 -11.10
N GLU A 86 -0.84 13.82 -10.11
CA GLU A 86 0.28 12.88 -10.21
C GLU A 86 -0.20 11.44 -10.35
N VAL A 87 -1.25 11.07 -9.62
CA VAL A 87 -1.88 9.75 -9.73
C VAL A 87 -2.32 9.47 -11.17
N GLU A 88 -2.98 10.44 -11.81
CA GLU A 88 -3.44 10.30 -13.20
C GLU A 88 -2.28 10.35 -14.21
N TYR A 89 -1.33 11.26 -14.01
CA TYR A 89 -0.22 11.46 -14.95
C TYR A 89 0.71 10.24 -15.00
N TYR A 90 1.12 9.73 -13.84
CA TYR A 90 2.04 8.59 -13.76
C TYR A 90 1.35 7.23 -13.85
N ARG A 91 0.02 7.21 -13.85
CA ARG A 91 -0.78 5.98 -13.74
C ARG A 91 -0.37 5.16 -12.52
N SER A 92 -0.49 5.80 -11.36
CA SER A 92 0.06 5.27 -10.10
C SER A 92 -0.72 4.06 -9.57
N TYR A 93 -0.05 3.16 -8.86
CA TYR A 93 -0.66 2.00 -8.21
C TYR A 93 -0.51 2.10 -6.69
N PHE A 94 -1.48 1.58 -5.93
CA PHE A 94 -1.22 1.16 -4.56
C PHE A 94 -0.56 -0.21 -4.56
N ILE A 95 0.47 -0.36 -3.74
CA ILE A 95 1.10 -1.64 -3.45
C ILE A 95 0.44 -2.19 -2.19
N SER A 96 -0.30 -3.28 -2.32
CA SER A 96 -0.86 -4.01 -1.20
C SER A 96 0.00 -5.25 -0.94
N LEU A 97 0.76 -5.24 0.15
CA LEU A 97 1.51 -6.39 0.62
C LEU A 97 0.79 -7.07 1.78
N ARG A 98 0.57 -8.38 1.66
CA ARG A 98 0.09 -9.23 2.76
C ARG A 98 1.14 -10.27 3.09
N ILE A 99 1.47 -10.40 4.36
CA ILE A 99 2.45 -11.37 4.85
C ILE A 99 1.72 -12.42 5.68
N PHE A 100 1.96 -13.69 5.37
CA PHE A 100 1.43 -14.83 6.11
C PHE A 100 2.58 -15.56 6.78
N CYS A 101 2.45 -15.80 8.08
CA CYS A 101 3.48 -16.45 8.88
C CYS A 101 2.96 -17.80 9.40
N GLN A 102 3.81 -18.82 9.36
CA GLN A 102 3.59 -20.08 10.05
C GLN A 102 4.44 -20.12 11.31
N LYS A 103 3.78 -20.23 12.47
CA LYS A 103 4.44 -20.35 13.76
C LYS A 103 5.35 -21.58 13.82
N ALA A 104 6.47 -21.42 14.53
CA ALA A 104 7.43 -22.47 14.77
C ALA A 104 6.91 -23.61 15.66
#